data_AF-A0A1A3NZ46-F1
#
_entry.id   AF-A0A1A3NZ46-F1
#
_cell.length_a   1.000
_cell.length_b   1.000
_cell.length_c   1.000
_cell.angle_alpha   90.00
_cell.angle_beta   90.00
_cell.angle_gamma   90.00
#
_symmetry.space_group_name_H-M   'P 1'
#
loop_
_entity.id
_entity.type
_entity.pdbx_description
1 polymer ?
#
loop_
_entity_poly.entity_id
_entity_poly.type
_entity_poly.pdbx_seq_one_letter_code
_entity_poly.pdbx_strand_id
1 'polypeptide(L)' 'MSQPVINSTDVLVAGVPWPRYKLFALIVGVAALVLIGALTGSAATAVLGATAVAVTVGLVLKALQRG' A
#
# COMPACT_ATOMS: atom_id res chain seq x y z
N MET A 1 -18.94 -7.35 -24.39
CA MET A 1 -18.12 -6.64 -23.39
C MET A 1 -18.07 -7.52 -22.14
N SER A 2 -17.00 -8.27 -21.95
CA SER A 2 -16.78 -9.10 -20.76
C SER A 2 -16.59 -8.18 -19.56
N GLN A 3 -17.53 -8.23 -18.61
CA GLN A 3 -17.39 -7.52 -17.35
C GLN A 3 -16.10 -8.02 -16.66
N PRO A 4 -15.21 -7.14 -16.18
CA PRO A 4 -14.06 -7.59 -15.42
C PRO A 4 -14.55 -8.35 -14.19
N VAL A 5 -14.01 -9.55 -13.97
CA VAL A 5 -14.31 -10.33 -12.75
C VAL A 5 -13.71 -9.57 -11.58
N ILE A 6 -14.53 -8.72 -10.94
CA ILE A 6 -14.17 -8.01 -9.72
C ILE A 6 -14.34 -9.01 -8.59
N ASN A 7 -13.25 -9.45 -7.96
CA ASN A 7 -13.39 -10.17 -6.70
C ASN A 7 -14.02 -9.19 -5.69
N SER A 8 -14.87 -9.67 -4.78
CA SER A 8 -15.49 -8.80 -3.76
C SER A 8 -14.48 -8.03 -2.89
N THR A 9 -13.21 -8.40 -2.95
CA THR A 9 -12.08 -7.76 -2.25
C THR A 9 -11.31 -6.74 -3.10
N ASP A 10 -11.68 -6.53 -4.37
CA ASP A 10 -11.04 -5.56 -5.26
C ASP A 10 -11.78 -4.22 -5.24
N VAL A 11 -11.02 -3.13 -5.37
CA VAL A 11 -11.48 -1.75 -5.46
C VAL A 11 -11.10 -1.22 -6.82
N LEU A 12 -12.04 -0.61 -7.56
CA LEU A 12 -11.72 0.00 -8.84
C LEU A 12 -11.01 1.34 -8.62
N VAL A 13 -9.75 1.42 -9.05
CA VAL A 13 -8.94 2.64 -9.05
C VAL A 13 -8.67 3.03 -10.50
N ALA A 14 -9.15 4.21 -10.93
CA ALA A 14 -9.05 4.67 -12.32
C ALA A 14 -9.50 3.63 -13.37
N GLY A 15 -10.55 2.86 -13.05
CA GLY A 15 -11.08 1.79 -13.92
C GLY A 15 -10.30 0.47 -13.86
N VAL A 16 -9.20 0.40 -13.10
CA VAL A 16 -8.39 -0.82 -12.94
C VAL A 16 -8.76 -1.51 -11.62
N PRO A 17 -9.09 -2.82 -11.62
CA PRO A 17 -9.29 -3.59 -10.40
C PRO A 17 -8.02 -3.62 -9.57
N TRP A 18 -8.06 -2.96 -8.41
CA TRP A 18 -6.97 -2.90 -7.45
C TRP A 18 -7.30 -3.74 -6.22
N PRO A 19 -6.46 -4.71 -5.87
CA PRO A 19 -6.64 -5.45 -4.62
C PRO A 19 -6.59 -4.55 -3.39
N ARG A 20 -7.53 -4.73 -2.45
CA ARG A 20 -7.62 -3.96 -1.20
C ARG A 20 -6.31 -3.90 -0.41
N TYR A 21 -5.52 -4.97 -0.40
CA TYR A 21 -4.25 -4.99 0.33
C TYR A 21 -3.26 -3.93 -0.15
N LYS A 22 -3.30 -3.57 -1.44
CA LYS A 22 -2.43 -2.53 -2.00
C LYS A 22 -2.80 -1.15 -1.46
N LEU A 23 -4.10 -0.87 -1.25
CA LEU A 23 -4.54 0.37 -0.63
C LEU A 23 -4.07 0.46 0.82
N PHE A 24 -4.20 -0.61 1.60
CA PHE A 24 -3.71 -0.63 2.99
C PHE A 24 -2.20 -0.40 3.06
N ALA A 25 -1.43 -1.08 2.21
CA ALA A 25 0.01 -0.87 2.12
C ALA A 25 0.37 0.60 1.79
N LEU A 26 -0.38 1.24 0.89
CA LEU A 26 -0.17 2.65 0.52
C LEU A 26 -0.48 3.59 1.70
N ILE A 27 -1.61 3.39 2.39
CA ILE A 27 -2.02 4.23 3.53
C ILE A 27 -0.98 4.13 4.64
N VAL A 28 -0.51 2.92 4.95
CA VAL A 28 0.51 2.72 6.00
C VAL A 28 1.85 3.33 5.57
N GLY A 29 2.24 3.22 4.29
CA GLY A 29 3.41 3.89 3.75
C GLY A 29 3.36 5.41 3.89
N VAL A 30 2.23 6.02 3.52
CA VAL A 30 2.04 7.48 3.66
C VAL A 30 2.04 7.90 5.13
N ALA A 31 1.39 7.14 6.02
CA ALA A 31 1.40 7.41 7.45
C ALA A 31 2.83 7.35 8.02
N ALA A 32 3.61 6.35 7.62
CA ALA A 32 5.02 6.22 8.00
C ALA A 32 5.88 7.37 7.46
N LEU A 33 5.63 7.83 6.22
CA LEU A 33 6.32 9.00 5.64
C LEU A 33 6.11 10.24 6.49
N VAL A 34 4.85 10.53 6.83
CA VAL A 34 4.49 11.69 7.65
C VAL A 34 5.08 11.57 9.05
N LEU A 35 4.98 10.39 9.67
CA LEU A 35 5.50 10.15 11.01
C LEU A 35 7.02 10.30 11.07
N ILE A 36 7.75 9.61 10.19
CA ILE A 36 9.22 9.65 10.18
C ILE A 36 9.70 11.04 9.77
N GLY A 37 9.05 11.67 8.80
CA GLY A 37 9.37 13.06 8.39
C GLY A 37 9.17 14.06 9.53
N ALA A 38 8.06 13.95 10.26
CA ALA A 38 7.78 14.82 11.41
C ALA A 38 8.79 14.60 12.55
N LEU A 39 9.21 13.35 12.78
CA LEU A 39 10.15 13.02 13.86
C LEU A 39 11.60 13.37 13.52
N THR A 40 12.01 13.26 12.25
CA THR A 40 13.42 13.42 11.84
C THR A 40 13.74 14.74 11.16
N GLY A 41 12.75 15.45 10.62
CA GLY A 41 12.94 16.67 9.83
C GLY A 41 13.69 16.45 8.51
N SER A 42 14.01 15.20 8.13
CA SER A 42 14.79 14.85 6.94
C SER A 42 13.95 14.05 5.94
N ALA A 43 13.84 14.59 4.72
CA ALA A 43 13.10 13.98 3.63
C ALA A 43 13.72 12.64 3.19
N ALA A 44 15.05 12.50 3.27
CA ALA A 44 15.75 11.29 2.84
C ALA A 44 15.39 10.08 3.72
N THR A 45 15.42 10.24 5.04
CA THR A 45 15.05 9.19 6.00
C THR A 45 13.56 8.89 5.97
N ALA A 46 12.72 9.90 5.76
CA ALA A 46 11.28 9.73 5.66
C ALA A 46 10.87 8.85 4.47
N VAL A 47 11.38 9.14 3.28
CA VAL A 47 11.04 8.38 2.06
C VAL A 47 11.54 6.94 2.14
N LEU A 48 12.77 6.72 2.60
CA LEU A 48 13.35 5.38 2.73
C LEU A 48 12.59 4.54 3.76
N GLY A 49 12.31 5.11 4.94
CA GLY A 49 11.57 4.43 6.00
C GLY A 49 10.12 4.12 5.60
N ALA A 50 9.43 5.08 4.98
CA ALA A 50 8.07 4.89 4.46
C ALA A 50 8.00 3.81 3.39
N THR A 51 8.96 3.81 2.46
CA THR A 51 9.03 2.83 1.38
C THR A 51 9.28 1.44 1.94
N ALA A 52 10.21 1.31 2.90
CA ALA A 52 10.46 0.04 3.59
C ALA A 52 9.15 -0.47 4.22
N VAL A 53 8.46 0.34 5.01
CA VAL A 53 7.19 -0.05 5.66
C VAL A 53 6.12 -0.44 4.63
N ALA A 54 5.91 0.36 3.58
CA ALA A 54 4.92 0.09 2.54
C ALA A 54 5.19 -1.24 1.83
N VAL A 55 6.45 -1.52 1.50
CA VAL A 55 6.87 -2.77 0.86
C VAL A 55 6.63 -3.95 1.79
N THR A 56 7.04 -3.86 3.06
CA THR A 56 6.86 -4.97 4.02
C THR A 56 5.38 -5.29 4.23
N VAL A 57 4.53 -4.26 4.42
CA VAL A 57 3.09 -4.44 4.60
C VAL A 57 2.44 -5.03 3.34
N GLY A 58 2.79 -4.53 2.16
CA GLY A 58 2.31 -5.06 0.90
C GLY A 58 2.71 -6.52 0.67
N LEU A 59 3.93 -6.90 1.05
CA LEU A 59 4.42 -8.27 0.95
C LEU A 59 3.70 -9.21 1.91
N VAL A 60 3.54 -8.81 3.18
CA VAL A 60 2.88 -9.61 4.22
C VAL A 60 1.42 -9.85 3.85
N LEU A 61 0.68 -8.80 3.48
CA LEU A 61 -0.72 -8.95 3.09
C LEU A 61 -0.87 -9.81 1.82
N LYS A 62 0.03 -9.66 0.85
CA LYS A 62 0.04 -10.51 -0.34
C LYS A 62 0.35 -11.98 -0.01
N ALA A 63 1.24 -12.23 0.95
CA ALA A 63 1.56 -13.58 1.42
C ALA A 63 0.35 -14.21 2.13
N LEU A 64 -0.31 -13.45 3.02
CA LEU A 64 -1.53 -13.89 3.72
C LEU A 64 -2.70 -14.19 2.79
N GLN A 65 -2.79 -13.50 1.64
CA GLN A 65 -3.82 -13.76 0.63
C GLN A 65 -3.49 -14.92 -0.33
N ARG A 66 -2.27 -15.47 -0.27
CA ARG A 66 -1.81 -16.56 -1.14
C ARG A 66 -1.86 -17.94 -0.49
N GLY A 67 -2.00 -18.00 0.84
CA GLY A 67 -2.16 -19.25 1.62
C GLY A 67 -3.63 -19.54 1.88
#